data_AF-E0VHP8-F1
#
_entry.id   AF-E0VHP8-F1
#
_cell.length_a   1.000
_cell.length_b   1.000
_cell.length_c   1.000
_cell.angle_alpha   90.00
_cell.angle_beta   90.00
_cell.angle_gamma   90.00
#
_symmetry.space_group_name_H-M   'P 1'
#
loop_
_entity.id
_entity.type
_entity.pdbx_description
1 polymer ?
#
loop_
_entity_poly.entity_id
_entity_poly.type
_entity_poly.pdbx_seq_one_letter_code
_entity_poly.pdbx_strand_id
1 'polypeptide(L)'
;MVIDCVVSPWGPWSDCDVECGTGMTTRRREIQVQPQNGGKHCPSLIQKRGCQGTRCPHHVRNIIKETAMLLPIGLSGKRKINETTDITRNLRLNYQPKGLIKNAKRE
;
A
#
# COMPACT_ATOMS: atom_id res chain seq x y z
N MET A 1 7.72 -0.61 53.67
CA MET A 1 7.58 0.36 52.55
C MET A 1 7.32 -0.41 51.28
N VAL A 2 6.31 -0.01 50.50
CA VAL A 2 6.01 -0.62 49.20
C VAL A 2 6.90 0.02 48.14
N ILE A 3 7.55 -0.78 47.30
CA ILE A 3 8.42 -0.30 46.22
C ILE A 3 7.83 -0.76 44.90
N ASP A 4 7.41 0.19 44.07
CA ASP A 4 6.93 -0.08 42.72
C ASP A 4 8.10 -0.37 41.77
N CYS A 5 7.84 -1.12 40.70
CA CYS A 5 8.86 -1.36 39.69
C CYS A 5 9.21 -0.08 38.93
N VAL A 6 10.51 0.20 38.81
CA VAL A 6 11.06 1.28 38.00
C VAL A 6 11.82 0.68 36.83
N VAL A 7 11.51 1.14 35.62
CA VAL A 7 12.14 0.69 34.37
C VAL A 7 12.93 1.83 33.74
N SER A 8 14.01 1.48 33.02
CA SER A 8 14.82 2.43 32.29
C SER A 8 14.06 3.06 31.11
N PRO A 9 14.56 4.19 30.57
CA PRO A 9 14.11 4.68 29.28
C PRO A 9 14.29 3.62 28.19
N TRP A 10 13.49 3.73 27.13
CA TRP A 10 13.63 2.86 25.98
C TRP A 10 14.99 3.03 25.30
N GLY A 11 15.63 1.91 24.98
CA GLY A 11 16.77 1.89 24.08
C GLY A 11 16.39 2.25 22.64
N PRO A 12 17.39 2.34 21.74
CA PRO A 12 17.15 2.59 20.33
C PRO A 12 16.32 1.46 19.69
N TRP A 13 15.63 1.79 18.61
CA TRP A 13 14.99 0.80 17.76
C TRP A 13 16.05 -0.04 17.03
N SER A 14 15.84 -1.34 16.95
CA SER A 14 16.62 -2.21 16.09
C SER A 14 16.42 -1.85 14.62
N ASP A 15 17.28 -2.38 13.76
CA ASP A 15 16.99 -2.40 12.33
C ASP A 15 15.68 -3.15 12.06
N CYS A 16 15.11 -2.89 10.88
CA CYS A 16 13.94 -3.60 10.40
C CYS A 16 14.32 -5.07 10.18
N ASP A 17 13.47 -5.99 10.59
CA ASP A 17 13.67 -7.43 10.42
C ASP A 17 13.70 -7.88 8.94
N VAL A 18 13.14 -7.05 8.05
CA VAL A 18 13.18 -7.24 6.60
C VAL A 18 14.09 -6.21 5.93
N GLU A 19 14.79 -6.66 4.90
CA GLU A 19 15.58 -5.78 4.04
C GLU A 19 14.68 -4.95 3.10
N CYS A 20 13.54 -5.50 2.68
CA CYS A 20 12.58 -4.90 1.75
C CYS A 20 11.14 -5.14 2.18
N GLY A 21 10.24 -4.17 1.91
CA GLY A 21 8.81 -4.35 2.16
C GLY A 21 8.42 -4.04 3.60
N THR A 22 7.26 -4.53 4.03
CA THR A 22 6.73 -4.30 5.38
C THR A 22 7.35 -5.29 6.37
N GLY A 23 7.92 -4.77 7.46
CA GLY A 23 8.48 -5.57 8.55
C GLY A 23 8.20 -5.00 9.93
N MET A 24 8.96 -5.46 10.91
CA MET A 24 8.90 -5.06 12.31
C MET A 24 10.28 -4.66 12.84
N THR A 25 10.28 -3.63 13.68
CA THR A 25 11.44 -3.24 14.48
C THR A 25 11.12 -3.37 15.97
N THR A 26 12.12 -3.70 16.76
CA THR A 26 11.99 -3.98 18.19
C THR A 26 12.91 -3.07 18.99
N ARG A 27 12.44 -2.59 20.15
CA ARG A 27 13.31 -1.96 21.15
C ARG A 27 13.08 -2.57 22.52
N ARG A 28 14.07 -2.42 23.39
CA ARG A 28 14.08 -2.99 24.74
C ARG A 28 14.39 -1.92 25.79
N ARG A 29 13.97 -2.19 27.02
CA ARG A 29 14.35 -1.46 28.24
C ARG A 29 14.55 -2.45 29.37
N GLU A 30 15.16 -2.00 30.45
CA GLU A 30 15.56 -2.84 31.58
C GLU A 30 14.85 -2.41 32.85
N ILE A 31 14.81 -3.31 33.84
CA ILE A 31 14.31 -3.00 35.17
C ILE A 31 15.44 -2.35 35.95
N GLN A 32 15.24 -1.13 36.42
CA GLN A 32 16.18 -0.44 37.31
C GLN A 32 15.92 -0.78 38.78
N VAL A 33 14.65 -0.93 39.15
CA VAL A 33 14.24 -1.29 40.52
C VAL A 33 13.18 -2.37 40.45
N GLN A 34 13.44 -3.51 41.08
CA GLN A 34 12.47 -4.59 41.20
C GLN A 34 11.38 -4.23 42.21
N PRO A 35 10.12 -4.62 41.97
CA PRO A 35 9.04 -4.36 42.91
C PRO A 35 9.24 -5.15 44.20
N GLN A 36 8.92 -4.54 45.35
CA GLN A 36 9.01 -5.17 46.67
C GLN A 36 7.78 -4.88 47.53
N ASN A 37 7.52 -5.77 48.48
CA ASN A 37 6.47 -5.63 49.50
C ASN A 37 5.07 -5.33 48.93
N GLY A 38 4.71 -6.00 47.83
CA GLY A 38 3.41 -5.81 47.16
C GLY A 38 3.33 -4.63 46.20
N GLY A 39 4.48 -4.09 45.76
CA GLY A 39 4.51 -3.02 44.75
C GLY A 39 4.06 -3.45 43.36
N LYS A 40 3.76 -2.47 42.52
CA LYS A 40 3.27 -2.69 41.15
C LYS A 40 4.30 -3.44 40.31
N HIS A 41 3.80 -4.41 39.54
CA HIS A 41 4.63 -5.22 38.65
C HIS A 41 5.20 -4.38 37.51
N CYS A 42 6.34 -4.82 36.98
CA CYS A 42 7.00 -4.14 35.88
C CYS A 42 6.16 -4.17 34.61
N PRO A 43 6.09 -3.05 33.86
CA PRO A 43 5.47 -3.04 32.55
C PRO A 43 6.32 -3.83 31.53
N SER A 44 5.79 -4.04 30.32
CA SER A 44 6.53 -4.76 29.26
C SER A 44 7.89 -4.13 28.97
N LEU A 45 8.90 -4.99 28.89
CA LEU A 45 10.29 -4.60 28.63
C LEU A 45 10.65 -4.56 27.15
N ILE A 46 9.75 -5.05 26.29
CA ILE A 46 9.95 -5.15 24.84
C ILE A 46 8.80 -4.41 24.15
N GLN A 47 9.14 -3.62 23.13
CA GLN A 47 8.15 -2.98 22.28
C GLN A 47 8.46 -3.28 20.81
N LYS A 48 7.41 -3.52 20.02
CA LYS A 48 7.47 -3.74 18.58
C LYS A 48 6.65 -2.68 17.84
N ARG A 49 7.08 -2.30 16.64
CA ARG A 49 6.31 -1.46 15.70
C ARG A 49 6.62 -1.86 14.25
N GLY A 50 5.70 -1.53 13.34
CA GLY A 50 5.92 -1.70 11.92
C GLY A 50 7.04 -0.81 11.38
N CYS A 51 7.79 -1.31 10.40
CA CYS A 51 8.81 -0.59 9.63
C CYS A 51 8.74 -0.97 8.16
N GLN A 52 9.43 -0.21 7.31
CA GLN A 52 9.56 -0.48 5.88
C GLN A 52 11.02 -0.71 5.53
N GLY A 53 11.36 -1.89 5.03
CA GLY A 53 12.68 -2.20 4.48
C GLY A 53 12.90 -1.45 3.16
N THR A 54 14.04 -0.76 3.05
CA THR A 54 14.38 0.09 1.90
C THR A 54 15.29 -0.59 0.89
N ARG A 55 15.94 -1.69 1.27
CA ARG A 55 16.90 -2.44 0.46
C ARG A 55 16.17 -3.54 -0.28
N CYS A 56 15.41 -3.12 -1.27
CA CYS A 56 14.80 -4.05 -2.19
C CYS A 56 15.83 -4.52 -3.22
N PRO A 57 16.21 -5.81 -3.24
CA PRO A 57 16.89 -6.35 -4.39
C PRO A 57 15.95 -6.12 -5.56
N HIS A 58 16.36 -5.23 -6.47
CA HIS A 58 15.54 -4.79 -7.57
C HIS A 58 14.88 -6.02 -8.21
N HIS A 59 13.55 -6.09 -8.13
CA HIS A 59 12.81 -6.68 -9.23
C HIS A 59 13.33 -5.92 -10.45
N VAL A 60 14.13 -6.61 -11.27
CA VAL A 60 14.51 -6.13 -12.59
C VAL A 60 13.23 -5.54 -13.18
N ARG A 61 13.25 -4.24 -13.52
CA ARG A 61 12.14 -3.53 -14.16
C ARG A 61 11.91 -4.12 -15.57
N ASN A 62 11.53 -5.38 -15.64
CA ASN A 62 11.06 -6.05 -16.84
C ASN A 62 9.55 -6.33 -16.78
N ILE A 63 8.85 -5.90 -15.71
CA ILE A 63 7.38 -6.03 -15.58
C ILE A 63 6.68 -4.65 -15.71
N ILE A 64 7.21 -3.76 -16.55
CA ILE A 64 6.42 -2.63 -17.11
C ILE A 64 6.36 -2.70 -18.65
N LYS A 65 6.62 -3.88 -19.23
CA LYS A 65 6.28 -4.13 -20.64
C LYS A 65 4.85 -4.64 -20.82
N GLU A 66 4.14 -4.98 -19.74
CA GLU A 66 2.79 -5.57 -19.81
C GLU A 66 1.79 -5.02 -18.78
N THR A 67 1.92 -3.76 -18.39
CA THR A 67 0.81 -3.06 -17.73
C THR A 67 0.40 -1.90 -18.61
N ALA A 68 -0.68 -2.09 -19.38
CA ALA A 68 -1.31 -1.00 -20.11
C ALA A 68 -1.80 0.03 -19.10
N MET A 69 -1.07 1.14 -18.98
CA MET A 69 -1.56 2.33 -18.30
C MET A 69 -2.77 2.80 -19.10
N LEU A 70 -3.98 2.48 -18.63
CA LEU A 70 -5.21 3.11 -19.11
C LEU A 70 -5.18 4.58 -18.67
N LEU A 71 -4.39 5.39 -19.36
CA LEU A 71 -4.48 6.83 -19.29
C LEU A 71 -5.92 7.22 -19.63
N PRO A 72 -6.55 8.12 -18.86
CA PRO A 72 -7.87 8.60 -19.20
C PRO A 72 -7.86 9.24 -20.58
N ILE A 73 -8.89 8.93 -21.37
CA ILE A 73 -9.09 9.33 -22.77
C ILE A 73 -8.93 10.86 -22.99
N GLY A 74 -9.12 11.66 -21.94
CA GLY A 74 -8.98 13.12 -21.97
C GLY A 74 -7.59 13.67 -22.31
N LEU A 75 -6.53 12.84 -22.33
CA LEU A 75 -5.19 13.26 -22.75
C LEU A 75 -4.83 12.83 -24.19
N SER A 76 -5.72 12.16 -24.91
CA SER A 76 -5.50 11.79 -26.31
C SER A 76 -5.88 12.95 -27.25
N GLY A 77 -4.89 13.73 -27.64
CA GLY A 77 -5.05 14.82 -28.61
C GLY A 77 -5.67 14.32 -29.92
N LYS A 78 -6.66 15.06 -30.44
CA LYS A 78 -7.47 14.73 -31.63
C LYS A 78 -6.59 14.37 -32.84
N ARG A 79 -6.49 13.09 -33.18
CA ARG A 79 -6.03 12.67 -34.51
C ARG A 79 -7.21 12.74 -35.46
N LYS A 80 -7.10 13.54 -36.53
CA LYS A 80 -8.06 13.49 -37.65
C LYS A 80 -7.81 12.19 -38.41
N ILE A 81 -8.66 11.18 -38.21
CA ILE A 81 -8.59 9.89 -38.92
C ILE A 81 -9.78 9.87 -39.90
N ASN A 82 -9.50 9.51 -41.15
CA ASN A 82 -10.50 9.43 -42.20
C ASN A 82 -11.53 8.33 -41.89
N GLU A 83 -12.80 8.72 -41.72
CA GLU A 83 -13.83 7.88 -41.09
C GLU A 83 -14.34 6.73 -41.96
N THR A 84 -13.96 6.66 -43.24
CA THR A 84 -14.42 5.62 -44.19
C THR A 84 -13.62 4.32 -44.10
N THR A 85 -12.40 4.36 -43.56
CA THR A 85 -11.50 3.18 -43.46
C THR A 85 -11.33 2.68 -42.02
N ASP A 86 -12.05 3.27 -41.06
CA ASP A 86 -11.93 2.91 -39.65
C ASP A 86 -12.75 1.64 -39.33
N ILE A 87 -12.05 0.50 -39.33
CA ILE A 87 -12.53 -0.82 -38.92
C ILE A 87 -13.23 -0.82 -37.56
N THR A 88 -12.84 0.07 -36.63
CA THR A 88 -13.44 0.18 -35.29
C THR A 88 -14.86 0.73 -35.32
N ARG A 89 -15.20 1.58 -36.30
CA ARG A 89 -16.55 2.12 -36.48
C ARG A 89 -17.47 1.12 -37.18
N ASN A 90 -16.95 0.33 -38.13
CA ASN A 90 -17.71 -0.74 -38.79
C ASN A 90 -18.16 -1.84 -37.82
N LEU A 91 -17.29 -2.23 -36.88
CA LEU A 91 -17.65 -3.16 -35.80
C LEU A 91 -18.73 -2.58 -34.87
N ARG A 92 -18.70 -1.25 -34.64
CA ARG A 92 -19.67 -0.53 -33.79
C ARG A 92 -21.06 -0.39 -34.44
N LEU A 93 -21.13 -0.33 -35.77
CA LEU A 93 -22.39 -0.25 -36.52
C LEU A 93 -23.10 -1.62 -36.63
N ASN A 94 -22.34 -2.71 -36.68
CA ASN A 94 -22.89 -4.06 -36.86
C ASN A 94 -23.29 -4.77 -35.55
N TYR A 95 -23.02 -4.16 -34.39
CA TYR A 95 -23.41 -4.71 -33.09
C TYR A 95 -24.67 -3.99 -32.57
N GLN A 96 -25.85 -4.53 -32.85
CA GLN A 96 -27.09 -4.12 -32.18
C GLN A 96 -27.37 -5.04 -30.98
N PRO A 97 -27.31 -4.54 -29.73
CA PRO A 97 -27.72 -5.31 -28.56
C PRO A 97 -29.26 -5.40 -28.52
N LYS A 98 -29.80 -6.62 -28.48
CA LYS A 98 -31.23 -6.84 -28.17
C LYS A 98 -31.46 -6.63 -26.67
N GLY A 99 -32.13 -5.54 -26.32
CA GLY A 99 -32.61 -5.30 -24.95
C GLY A 99 -33.04 -3.84 -24.81
N LEU A 100 -34.34 -3.64 -24.61
CA LEU A 100 -35.06 -2.36 -24.50
C LEU A 100 -34.32 -1.35 -23.59
N ILE A 101 -34.33 -0.04 -23.87
CA ILE A 101 -35.51 0.83 -23.82
C ILE A 101 -35.40 1.96 -24.86
N LYS A 102 -36.51 2.15 -25.59
CA LYS A 102 -36.79 3.29 -26.46
C LYS A 102 -36.93 4.58 -25.63
N ASN A 103 -36.80 5.70 -26.31
CA ASN A 103 -37.04 7.10 -25.89
C ASN A 103 -35.72 7.77 -25.48
N ALA A 104 -35.22 8.79 -26.18
CA ALA A 104 -35.91 9.80 -26.95
C ALA A 104 -35.01 10.29 -28.09
N LYS A 105 -35.54 10.27 -29.33
CA LYS A 105 -35.49 11.47 -30.18
C LYS A 105 -36.09 12.59 -29.32
N ARG A 106 -35.58 13.80 -29.24
CA ARG A 106 -35.16 14.65 -30.35
C ARG A 106 -34.83 16.03 -29.74
N GLU A 107 -34.19 16.87 -30.52
CA GLU A 107 -34.65 18.24 -30.73
C GLU A 107 -35.99 18.25 -31.49
#